data_AF-A0A9E6CT39-F1
#
_entry.id   AF-A0A9E6CT39-F1
#
_cell.length_a   1.000
_cell.length_b   1.000
_cell.length_c   1.000
_cell.angle_alpha   90.00
_cell.angle_beta   90.00
_cell.angle_gamma   90.00
#
_symmetry.space_group_name_H-M   'P 1'
#
loop_
_entity.id
_entity.type
_entity.pdbx_description
1 polymer ?
#
loop_
_entity_poly.entity_id
_entity_poly.type
_entity_poly.pdbx_seq_one_letter_code
_entity_poly.pdbx_strand_id
1 'polypeptide(L)'
;MKILYVEDELSKNIPKIINLFSSYLNENQIMQLQTFADDEYGASNEELKNVVELSNIIDVEYKFSSALEKVINDYQKYSLFIIDRNLSSEDYNTELITAFDSDYDNKLSIKYKEREGDYLLQKLVYKGIDILSKFYFLTAYSASELPNAEEIQNHIELKKFTDNNIIEKGNSELTRGLINKINNIEIFKLQWENKVFLDILRTNVGDKAPFNFIKLLQNKDSNDPVQISANFGLIRNLLENILTKIAKEKNAPEVCFNEKNKEQIVMGNVIYWITKEENQKQFASNSIIKNFLYDIKQVCSDFGSHNKSQSGSFLPTSNTVNALIFELKDIIIWFCYILK
;
A
#
# COMPACT_ATOMS: atom_id res chain seq x y z
N MET A 1 1.50 0.16 1.63
CA MET A 1 2.34 -0.95 2.09
C MET A 1 1.72 -2.23 1.57
N LYS A 2 2.48 -3.12 0.94
CA LYS A 2 1.90 -4.24 0.18
C LYS A 2 2.49 -5.59 0.57
N ILE A 3 1.87 -6.66 0.08
CA ILE A 3 2.43 -8.01 0.01
C ILE A 3 3.09 -8.12 -1.37
N LEU A 4 4.36 -8.53 -1.43
CA LEU A 4 4.95 -9.03 -2.69
C LEU A 4 4.75 -10.54 -2.72
N TYR A 5 3.85 -11.02 -3.58
CA TYR A 5 3.63 -12.44 -3.84
C TYR A 5 4.34 -12.84 -5.13
N VAL A 6 5.27 -13.77 -5.05
CA VAL A 6 6.05 -14.24 -6.21
C VAL A 6 5.77 -15.72 -6.42
N GLU A 7 5.21 -16.08 -7.57
CA GLU A 7 4.89 -17.47 -7.95
C GLU A 7 4.90 -17.55 -9.47
N ASP A 8 5.73 -18.44 -10.01
CA ASP A 8 6.02 -18.55 -11.43
C ASP A 8 5.00 -19.44 -12.19
N GLU A 9 4.20 -20.20 -11.45
CA GLU A 9 3.09 -21.03 -11.93
C GLU A 9 1.71 -20.51 -11.45
N LEU A 10 1.38 -19.23 -11.71
CA LEU A 10 0.14 -18.61 -11.22
C LEU A 10 -1.13 -19.40 -11.57
N SER A 11 -1.27 -19.83 -12.84
CA SER A 11 -2.47 -20.55 -13.30
C SER A 11 -2.69 -21.87 -12.56
N LYS A 12 -1.62 -22.59 -12.19
CA LYS A 12 -1.72 -23.84 -11.41
C LYS A 12 -2.03 -23.58 -9.93
N ASN A 13 -1.75 -22.38 -9.44
CA ASN A 13 -1.85 -22.02 -8.04
C ASN A 13 -3.07 -21.13 -7.72
N ILE A 14 -4.02 -20.94 -8.64
CA ILE A 14 -5.22 -20.11 -8.40
C ILE A 14 -5.96 -20.48 -7.10
N PRO A 15 -6.24 -21.76 -6.79
CA PRO A 15 -6.93 -22.11 -5.54
C PRO A 15 -6.15 -21.67 -4.29
N LYS A 16 -4.82 -21.75 -4.35
CA LYS A 16 -3.92 -21.32 -3.27
C LYS A 16 -3.88 -19.80 -3.15
N ILE A 17 -3.85 -19.06 -4.26
CA ILE A 17 -3.94 -17.59 -4.29
C ILE A 17 -5.23 -17.13 -3.62
N ILE A 18 -6.37 -17.73 -4.00
CA ILE A 18 -7.67 -17.43 -3.39
C ILE A 18 -7.64 -17.73 -1.89
N ASN A 19 -7.13 -18.91 -1.49
CA ASN A 19 -7.07 -19.29 -0.08
C ASN A 19 -6.21 -18.33 0.75
N LEU A 20 -4.99 -18.02 0.27
CA LEU A 20 -4.05 -17.12 0.94
C LEU A 20 -4.60 -15.70 1.11
N PHE A 21 -5.31 -15.20 0.11
CA PHE A 21 -5.69 -13.78 0.01
C PHE A 21 -7.18 -13.51 0.10
N SER A 22 -8.00 -14.50 0.44
CA SER A 22 -9.46 -14.41 0.54
C SER A 22 -9.96 -13.19 1.33
N SER A 23 -9.24 -12.76 2.37
CA SER A 23 -9.60 -11.59 3.17
C SER A 23 -9.37 -10.24 2.48
N TYR A 24 -8.64 -10.24 1.36
CA TYR A 24 -8.22 -9.05 0.60
C TYR A 24 -8.58 -9.13 -0.89
N LEU A 25 -9.37 -10.14 -1.27
CA LEU A 25 -10.00 -10.27 -2.58
C LEU A 25 -11.51 -10.09 -2.40
N ASN A 26 -12.13 -9.26 -3.23
CA ASN A 26 -13.59 -9.15 -3.24
C ASN A 26 -14.22 -10.34 -3.97
N GLU A 27 -15.54 -10.52 -3.81
CA GLU A 27 -16.29 -11.62 -4.42
C GLU A 27 -16.12 -11.67 -5.95
N ASN A 28 -16.11 -10.52 -6.62
CA ASN A 28 -15.92 -10.45 -8.07
C ASN A 28 -14.53 -10.97 -8.49
N GLN A 29 -13.47 -10.59 -7.76
CA GLN A 29 -12.12 -11.08 -8.00
C GLN A 29 -12.04 -12.59 -7.78
N ILE A 30 -12.65 -13.11 -6.71
CA ILE A 30 -12.68 -14.55 -6.41
C ILE A 30 -13.42 -15.31 -7.52
N MET A 31 -14.59 -14.85 -7.93
CA MET A 31 -15.36 -15.45 -9.01
C MET A 31 -14.59 -15.45 -10.34
N GLN A 32 -13.93 -14.34 -10.66
CA GLN A 32 -13.13 -14.23 -11.88
C GLN A 32 -11.94 -15.21 -11.86
N LEU A 33 -11.23 -15.31 -10.73
CA LEU A 33 -10.15 -16.28 -10.55
C LEU A 33 -10.65 -17.72 -10.65
N GLN A 34 -11.79 -18.05 -10.05
CA GLN A 34 -12.41 -19.38 -10.17
C GLN A 34 -12.77 -19.70 -11.62
N THR A 35 -13.31 -18.73 -12.36
CA THR A 35 -13.61 -18.87 -13.79
C THR A 35 -12.35 -19.20 -14.59
N PHE A 36 -11.23 -18.54 -14.28
CA PHE A 36 -9.94 -18.84 -14.92
C PHE A 36 -9.35 -20.20 -14.56
N ALA A 37 -9.68 -20.75 -13.39
CA ALA A 37 -9.25 -22.08 -12.98
C ALA A 37 -10.03 -23.21 -13.69
N ASP A 38 -11.28 -22.93 -14.07
CA ASP A 38 -12.18 -23.89 -14.73
C ASP A 38 -12.11 -23.83 -16.27
N ASP A 39 -11.45 -22.80 -16.84
CA ASP A 39 -11.29 -22.63 -18.29
C ASP A 39 -10.20 -23.57 -18.84
N GLU A 40 -10.55 -24.33 -19.89
CA GLU A 40 -9.65 -25.26 -20.58
C GLU A 40 -8.41 -24.57 -21.18
N TYR A 41 -8.54 -23.29 -21.57
CA TYR A 41 -7.43 -22.47 -22.07
C TYR A 41 -6.74 -21.65 -20.97
N GLY A 42 -7.40 -21.48 -19.82
CA GLY A 42 -6.91 -20.72 -18.68
C GLY A 42 -6.67 -19.23 -18.96
N ALA A 43 -6.36 -18.47 -17.91
CA ALA A 43 -5.87 -17.10 -18.03
C ALA A 43 -4.34 -17.05 -18.15
N SER A 44 -3.85 -16.02 -18.83
CA SER A 44 -2.43 -15.67 -18.80
C SER A 44 -1.99 -15.21 -17.40
N ASN A 45 -0.70 -15.36 -17.09
CA ASN A 45 -0.11 -14.85 -15.85
C ASN A 45 -0.38 -13.35 -15.64
N GLU A 46 -0.39 -12.57 -16.73
CA GLU A 46 -0.65 -11.13 -16.68
C GLU A 46 -2.12 -10.83 -16.32
N GLU A 47 -3.08 -11.58 -16.86
CA GLU A 47 -4.49 -11.44 -16.48
C GLU A 47 -4.72 -11.81 -15.01
N LEU A 48 -4.11 -12.90 -14.54
CA LEU A 48 -4.18 -13.31 -13.13
C LEU A 48 -3.58 -12.26 -12.20
N LYS A 49 -2.40 -11.74 -12.54
CA LYS A 49 -1.75 -10.63 -11.84
C LYS A 49 -2.70 -9.43 -11.74
N ASN A 50 -3.24 -8.98 -12.88
CA ASN A 50 -4.13 -7.83 -12.93
C ASN A 50 -5.34 -8.00 -12.00
N VAL A 51 -5.99 -9.17 -11.98
CA VAL A 51 -7.14 -9.42 -11.10
C VAL A 51 -6.76 -9.38 -9.62
N VAL A 52 -5.64 -9.98 -9.22
CA VAL A 52 -5.20 -10.00 -7.81
C VAL A 52 -4.79 -8.60 -7.34
N GLU A 53 -4.09 -7.84 -8.20
CA GLU A 53 -3.58 -6.51 -7.90
C GLU A 53 -4.68 -5.43 -7.81
N LEU A 54 -5.90 -5.69 -8.29
CA LEU A 54 -7.08 -4.81 -8.06
C LEU A 54 -7.35 -4.57 -6.56
N SER A 55 -6.85 -5.45 -5.68
CA SER A 55 -6.90 -5.25 -4.22
C SER A 55 -6.12 -3.99 -3.78
N ASN A 56 -5.07 -3.62 -4.52
CA ASN A 56 -4.01 -2.68 -4.14
C ASN A 56 -3.22 -3.06 -2.87
N ILE A 57 -3.44 -4.25 -2.32
CA ILE A 57 -2.75 -4.78 -1.13
C ILE A 57 -1.68 -5.79 -1.54
N ILE A 58 -1.93 -6.53 -2.62
CA ILE A 58 -1.04 -7.57 -3.14
C ILE A 58 -0.45 -7.07 -4.45
N ASP A 59 0.87 -7.14 -4.59
CA ASP A 59 1.56 -7.11 -5.86
C ASP A 59 1.98 -8.54 -6.21
N VAL A 60 1.75 -8.94 -7.46
CA VAL A 60 2.08 -10.28 -7.95
C VAL A 60 3.21 -10.18 -8.95
N GLU A 61 4.23 -11.02 -8.81
CA GLU A 61 5.23 -11.24 -9.84
C GLU A 61 5.35 -12.72 -10.17
N TYR A 62 5.47 -13.03 -11.46
CA TYR A 62 5.65 -14.39 -11.96
C TYR A 62 7.00 -14.59 -12.66
N LYS A 63 7.76 -13.49 -12.83
CA LYS A 63 9.12 -13.51 -13.39
C LYS A 63 10.12 -13.17 -12.32
N PHE A 64 11.20 -13.95 -12.26
CA PHE A 64 12.29 -13.69 -11.33
C PHE A 64 12.89 -12.29 -11.49
N SER A 65 13.15 -11.86 -12.74
CA SER A 65 13.76 -10.54 -13.01
C SER A 65 12.91 -9.39 -12.48
N SER A 66 11.60 -9.43 -12.69
CA SER A 66 10.64 -8.42 -12.20
C SER A 66 10.54 -8.43 -10.67
N ALA A 67 10.53 -9.62 -10.05
CA ALA A 67 10.55 -9.74 -8.59
C ALA A 67 11.87 -9.18 -7.99
N LEU A 68 13.00 -9.46 -8.62
CA LEU A 68 14.31 -8.98 -8.18
C LEU A 68 14.41 -7.45 -8.27
N GLU A 69 13.94 -6.85 -9.37
CA GLU A 69 13.91 -5.39 -9.52
C GLU A 69 13.11 -4.74 -8.37
N LYS A 70 11.94 -5.29 -8.04
CA LYS A 70 11.13 -4.83 -6.90
C LYS A 70 11.84 -4.99 -5.56
N VAL A 71 12.54 -6.12 -5.35
CA VAL A 71 13.34 -6.34 -4.14
C VAL A 71 14.51 -5.35 -4.02
N ILE A 72 15.15 -4.99 -5.12
CA ILE A 72 16.31 -4.08 -5.09
C ILE A 72 15.87 -2.63 -4.92
N ASN A 73 14.90 -2.20 -5.72
CA ASN A 73 14.53 -0.78 -5.86
C ASN A 73 13.40 -0.37 -4.91
N ASP A 74 12.51 -1.30 -4.56
CA ASP A 74 11.19 -0.99 -4.01
C ASP A 74 10.83 -1.77 -2.73
N TYR A 75 11.78 -2.49 -2.11
CA TYR A 75 11.52 -3.34 -0.94
C TYR A 75 10.78 -2.61 0.20
N GLN A 76 10.97 -1.30 0.35
CA GLN A 76 10.34 -0.47 1.38
C GLN A 76 8.81 -0.34 1.20
N LYS A 77 8.29 -0.59 -0.01
CA LYS A 77 6.84 -0.59 -0.28
C LYS A 77 6.15 -1.81 0.33
N TYR A 78 6.91 -2.85 0.69
CA TYR A 78 6.38 -4.14 1.11
C TYR A 78 6.49 -4.34 2.62
N SER A 79 5.39 -4.79 3.22
CA SER A 79 5.35 -5.23 4.62
C SER A 79 5.49 -6.75 4.76
N LEU A 80 5.30 -7.48 3.66
CA LEU A 80 5.39 -8.94 3.61
C LEU A 80 5.89 -9.39 2.23
N PHE A 81 6.76 -10.39 2.22
CA PHE A 81 7.26 -11.09 1.05
C PHE A 81 6.84 -12.55 1.16
N ILE A 82 6.12 -13.06 0.17
CA ILE A 82 5.75 -14.46 0.05
C ILE A 82 6.28 -14.92 -1.31
N ILE A 83 7.32 -15.72 -1.29
CA ILE A 83 8.12 -16.01 -2.48
C ILE A 83 8.16 -17.51 -2.71
N ASP A 84 7.80 -17.96 -3.91
CA ASP A 84 8.10 -19.31 -4.31
C ASP A 84 9.60 -19.49 -4.48
N ARG A 85 10.13 -20.58 -3.95
CA ARG A 85 11.56 -20.81 -3.90
C ARG A 85 12.14 -21.06 -5.29
N ASN A 86 11.39 -21.77 -6.12
CA ASN A 86 11.74 -22.17 -7.47
C ASN A 86 11.04 -21.20 -8.44
N LEU A 87 11.77 -20.32 -9.15
CA LEU A 87 11.17 -19.34 -10.07
C LEU A 87 11.75 -19.49 -11.48
N SER A 88 11.80 -20.73 -11.95
CA SER A 88 12.50 -21.11 -13.18
C SER A 88 11.55 -21.42 -14.36
N SER A 89 10.25 -21.14 -14.23
CA SER A 89 9.29 -21.40 -15.30
C SER A 89 9.51 -20.53 -16.55
N GLU A 90 10.06 -19.33 -16.40
CA GLU A 90 10.39 -18.42 -17.49
C GLU A 90 11.89 -18.16 -17.60
N ASP A 91 12.42 -18.25 -18.83
CA ASP A 91 13.79 -17.84 -19.12
C ASP A 91 13.98 -16.33 -18.91
N TYR A 92 15.15 -15.95 -18.41
CA TYR A 92 15.53 -14.55 -18.22
C TYR A 92 16.95 -14.28 -18.72
N ASN A 93 17.16 -13.08 -19.27
CA ASN A 93 18.47 -12.65 -19.74
C ASN A 93 19.28 -12.07 -18.58
N THR A 94 20.47 -12.63 -18.33
CA THR A 94 21.41 -12.15 -17.30
C THR A 94 21.82 -10.70 -17.53
N GLU A 95 21.99 -10.26 -18.79
CA GLU A 95 22.36 -8.88 -19.13
C GLU A 95 21.29 -7.86 -18.69
N LEU A 96 20.01 -8.23 -18.77
CA LEU A 96 18.91 -7.38 -18.31
C LEU A 96 18.93 -7.24 -16.79
N ILE A 97 19.29 -8.31 -16.07
CA ILE A 97 19.41 -8.26 -14.61
C ILE A 97 20.62 -7.42 -14.20
N THR A 98 21.76 -7.57 -14.88
CA THR A 98 22.98 -6.78 -14.60
C THR A 98 22.74 -5.27 -14.73
N ALA A 99 21.76 -4.84 -15.53
CA ALA A 99 21.41 -3.43 -15.68
C ALA A 99 20.90 -2.78 -14.38
N PHE A 100 20.29 -3.54 -13.47
CA PHE A 100 19.79 -3.04 -12.18
C PHE A 100 20.38 -3.76 -10.96
N ASP A 101 21.09 -4.87 -11.15
CA ASP A 101 21.89 -5.56 -10.15
C ASP A 101 23.29 -5.86 -10.70
N SER A 102 24.20 -4.88 -10.59
CA SER A 102 25.55 -4.99 -11.16
C SER A 102 26.36 -6.17 -10.63
N ASP A 103 25.98 -6.72 -9.48
CA ASP A 103 26.63 -7.87 -8.87
C ASP A 103 26.17 -9.20 -9.48
N TYR A 104 25.05 -9.22 -10.21
CA TYR A 104 24.51 -10.45 -10.80
C TYR A 104 25.28 -10.84 -12.07
N ASP A 105 25.99 -11.95 -11.98
CA ASP A 105 26.80 -12.51 -13.06
C ASP A 105 26.38 -13.94 -13.44
N ASN A 106 27.05 -14.52 -14.43
CA ASN A 106 26.79 -15.88 -14.87
C ASN A 106 27.07 -16.93 -13.77
N LYS A 107 27.97 -16.66 -12.82
CA LYS A 107 28.24 -17.60 -11.71
C LYS A 107 27.06 -17.63 -10.74
N LEU A 108 26.51 -16.47 -10.39
CA LEU A 108 25.32 -16.38 -9.55
C LEU A 108 24.09 -16.94 -10.26
N SER A 109 23.95 -16.67 -11.57
CA SER A 109 22.90 -17.29 -12.38
C SER A 109 22.95 -18.82 -12.33
N ILE A 110 24.13 -19.42 -12.51
CA ILE A 110 24.29 -20.88 -12.38
C ILE A 110 24.03 -21.35 -10.94
N LYS A 111 24.50 -20.61 -9.93
CA LYS A 111 24.34 -20.95 -8.50
C LYS A 111 22.86 -21.00 -8.08
N TYR A 112 22.05 -20.06 -8.57
CA TYR A 112 20.66 -19.87 -8.14
C TYR A 112 19.63 -20.37 -9.16
N LYS A 113 20.06 -21.00 -10.25
CA LYS A 113 19.15 -21.62 -11.22
C LYS A 113 18.21 -22.61 -10.50
N GLU A 114 16.91 -22.52 -10.79
CA GLU A 114 15.83 -23.28 -10.14
C GLU A 114 15.63 -22.97 -8.65
N ARG A 115 16.37 -22.02 -8.09
CA ARG A 115 16.33 -21.61 -6.67
C ARG A 115 16.44 -20.11 -6.53
N GLU A 116 15.90 -19.38 -7.51
CA GLU A 116 16.01 -17.94 -7.63
C GLU A 116 15.44 -17.20 -6.41
N GLY A 117 14.44 -17.79 -5.73
CA GLY A 117 13.92 -17.28 -4.48
C GLY A 117 14.97 -17.17 -3.36
N ASP A 118 15.99 -18.06 -3.35
CA ASP A 118 17.11 -17.99 -2.39
C ASP A 118 17.96 -16.72 -2.63
N TYR A 119 18.06 -16.23 -3.87
CA TYR A 119 18.75 -14.98 -4.20
C TYR A 119 17.95 -13.74 -3.76
N LEU A 120 16.62 -13.76 -3.94
CA LEU A 120 15.74 -12.71 -3.44
C LEU A 120 15.85 -12.56 -1.92
N LEU A 121 15.88 -13.69 -1.20
CA LEU A 121 16.12 -13.70 0.25
C LEU A 121 17.48 -13.06 0.58
N GLN A 122 18.55 -13.46 -0.09
CA GLN A 122 19.89 -12.91 0.16
C GLN A 122 19.91 -11.38 0.01
N LYS A 123 19.29 -10.84 -1.05
CA LYS A 123 19.23 -9.39 -1.26
C LYS A 123 18.47 -8.70 -0.14
N LEU A 124 17.33 -9.24 0.29
CA LEU A 124 16.56 -8.67 1.41
C LEU A 124 17.31 -8.72 2.74
N VAL A 125 18.06 -9.80 3.00
CA VAL A 125 18.93 -9.93 4.18
C VAL A 125 19.98 -8.81 4.18
N TYR A 126 20.67 -8.58 3.07
CA TYR A 126 21.69 -7.52 2.98
C TYR A 126 21.12 -6.11 3.05
N LYS A 127 19.84 -5.92 2.72
CA LYS A 127 19.13 -4.65 2.97
C LYS A 127 18.73 -4.45 4.44
N GLY A 128 19.00 -5.42 5.31
CA GLY A 128 18.69 -5.34 6.75
C GLY A 128 17.21 -5.49 7.05
N ILE A 129 16.46 -6.20 6.20
CA ILE A 129 15.04 -6.46 6.44
C ILE A 129 14.88 -7.50 7.55
N ASP A 130 13.89 -7.30 8.41
CA ASP A 130 13.48 -8.31 9.39
C ASP A 130 12.81 -9.49 8.67
N ILE A 131 13.64 -10.43 8.23
CA ILE A 131 13.24 -11.62 7.48
C ILE A 131 12.29 -12.50 8.30
N LEU A 132 12.52 -12.64 9.61
CA LEU A 132 11.73 -13.54 10.45
C LEU A 132 10.26 -13.11 10.54
N SER A 133 9.98 -11.80 10.55
CA SER A 133 8.61 -11.31 10.56
C SER A 133 8.03 -11.09 9.16
N LYS A 134 8.85 -10.77 8.15
CA LYS A 134 8.38 -10.29 6.84
C LYS A 134 8.54 -11.23 5.67
N PHE A 135 9.30 -12.31 5.76
CA PHE A 135 9.61 -13.15 4.59
C PHE A 135 9.12 -14.58 4.76
N TYR A 136 8.47 -15.13 3.74
CA TYR A 136 7.99 -16.51 3.72
C TYR A 136 8.32 -17.17 2.38
N PHE A 137 8.90 -18.36 2.44
CA PHE A 137 9.06 -19.23 1.29
C PHE A 137 7.84 -20.12 1.10
N LEU A 138 7.47 -20.31 -0.15
CA LEU A 138 6.65 -21.44 -0.60
C LEU A 138 7.61 -22.45 -1.24
N THR A 139 7.46 -23.74 -0.94
CA THR A 139 8.29 -24.78 -1.58
C THR A 139 7.57 -26.11 -1.61
N ALA A 140 7.87 -26.96 -2.59
CA ALA A 140 7.42 -28.35 -2.58
C ALA A 140 8.18 -29.23 -1.58
N TYR A 141 9.37 -28.80 -1.10
CA TYR A 141 10.25 -29.62 -0.26
C TYR A 141 10.86 -28.82 0.91
N SER A 142 10.26 -28.94 2.09
CA SER A 142 10.69 -28.25 3.32
C SER A 142 12.08 -28.68 3.84
N ALA A 143 12.50 -29.91 3.54
CA ALA A 143 13.78 -30.48 3.99
C ALA A 143 15.01 -29.97 3.21
N SER A 144 14.84 -29.12 2.21
CA SER A 144 15.95 -28.67 1.35
C SER A 144 16.80 -27.58 2.02
N GLU A 145 18.08 -27.88 2.27
CA GLU A 145 19.05 -26.95 2.86
C GLU A 145 19.11 -25.61 2.10
N LEU A 146 19.26 -24.50 2.82
CA LEU A 146 19.51 -23.18 2.24
C LEU A 146 20.96 -23.13 1.73
N PRO A 147 21.24 -23.03 0.41
CA PRO A 147 22.59 -23.11 -0.13
C PRO A 147 23.44 -21.89 0.26
N ASN A 148 22.77 -20.79 0.56
CA ASN A 148 23.35 -19.56 1.07
C ASN A 148 23.35 -19.49 2.60
N ALA A 149 23.03 -20.58 3.32
CA ALA A 149 23.00 -20.61 4.78
C ALA A 149 24.28 -20.03 5.38
N GLU A 150 25.45 -20.44 4.89
CA GLU A 150 26.73 -19.93 5.39
C GLU A 150 26.93 -18.42 5.17
N GLU A 151 26.37 -17.87 4.09
CA GLU A 151 26.47 -16.46 3.74
C GLU A 151 25.51 -15.58 4.56
N ILE A 152 24.33 -16.12 4.90
CA ILE A 152 23.29 -15.36 5.62
C ILE A 152 23.15 -15.71 7.11
N GLN A 153 23.82 -16.77 7.61
CA GLN A 153 23.72 -17.22 9.01
C GLN A 153 24.08 -16.14 10.04
N ASN A 154 24.99 -15.23 9.68
CA ASN A 154 25.40 -14.13 10.56
C ASN A 154 24.34 -13.01 10.63
N HIS A 155 23.36 -13.06 9.73
CA HIS A 155 22.32 -12.04 9.58
C HIS A 155 20.92 -12.54 9.96
N ILE A 156 20.70 -13.86 9.97
CA ILE A 156 19.41 -14.46 10.32
C ILE A 156 19.56 -15.66 11.26
N GLU A 157 18.61 -15.83 12.17
CA GLU A 157 18.50 -17.05 12.98
C GLU A 157 17.95 -18.20 12.13
N LEU A 158 18.83 -18.88 11.39
CA LEU A 158 18.46 -19.90 10.40
C LEU A 158 17.50 -20.96 10.92
N LYS A 159 17.73 -21.48 12.13
CA LYS A 159 16.84 -22.49 12.71
C LYS A 159 15.41 -21.98 12.85
N LYS A 160 15.24 -20.78 13.42
CA LYS A 160 13.91 -20.16 13.55
C LYS A 160 13.29 -19.87 12.19
N PHE A 161 14.10 -19.45 11.21
CA PHE A 161 13.61 -19.19 9.86
C PHE A 161 13.10 -20.47 9.19
N THR A 162 13.89 -21.55 9.21
CA THR A 162 13.48 -22.85 8.66
C THR A 162 12.20 -23.36 9.31
N ASP A 163 12.07 -23.21 10.63
CA ASP A 163 10.90 -23.69 11.38
C ASP A 163 9.62 -22.88 11.10
N ASN A 164 9.73 -21.56 10.85
CA ASN A 164 8.57 -20.65 10.86
C ASN A 164 8.26 -19.95 9.53
N ASN A 165 9.19 -19.94 8.60
CA ASN A 165 9.15 -19.11 7.38
C ASN A 165 9.26 -19.94 6.09
N ILE A 166 9.47 -21.26 6.17
CA ILE A 166 9.39 -22.18 5.02
C ILE A 166 8.04 -22.90 5.05
N ILE A 167 7.20 -22.64 4.06
CA ILE A 167 5.85 -23.19 3.95
C ILE A 167 5.82 -24.24 2.85
N GLU A 168 5.66 -25.50 3.25
CA GLU A 168 5.53 -26.61 2.31
C GLU A 168 4.18 -26.56 1.58
N LYS A 169 4.21 -26.55 0.24
CA LYS A 169 3.02 -26.56 -0.62
C LYS A 169 2.25 -27.86 -0.36
N GLY A 170 0.96 -27.74 -0.03
CA GLY A 170 0.11 -28.88 0.36
C GLY A 170 0.01 -29.12 1.88
N ASN A 171 0.89 -28.52 2.69
CA ASN A 171 0.75 -28.56 4.13
C ASN A 171 -0.32 -27.54 4.61
N SER A 172 -1.51 -28.06 4.90
CA SER A 172 -2.66 -27.23 5.30
C SER A 172 -2.47 -26.48 6.62
N GLU A 173 -1.67 -27.01 7.55
CA GLU A 173 -1.41 -26.39 8.85
C GLU A 173 -0.47 -25.19 8.70
N LEU A 174 0.66 -25.36 8.00
CA LEU A 174 1.59 -24.27 7.72
C LEU A 174 0.93 -23.17 6.88
N THR A 175 0.13 -23.56 5.89
CA THR A 175 -0.63 -22.61 5.06
C THR A 175 -1.62 -21.80 5.92
N ARG A 176 -2.35 -22.45 6.83
CA ARG A 176 -3.25 -21.76 7.77
C ARG A 176 -2.49 -20.82 8.71
N GLY A 177 -1.30 -21.23 9.16
CA GLY A 177 -0.39 -20.39 9.94
C GLY A 177 0.01 -19.12 9.18
N LEU A 178 0.35 -19.24 7.90
CA LEU A 178 0.65 -18.10 7.03
C LEU A 178 -0.58 -17.20 6.84
N ILE A 179 -1.76 -17.76 6.54
CA ILE A 179 -3.01 -16.98 6.41
C ILE A 179 -3.30 -16.18 7.68
N ASN A 180 -3.17 -16.81 8.85
CA ASN A 180 -3.34 -16.13 10.13
C ASN A 180 -2.34 -14.99 10.31
N LYS A 181 -1.08 -15.18 9.89
CA LYS A 181 -0.08 -14.11 9.93
C LYS A 181 -0.44 -12.95 8.99
N ILE A 182 -0.82 -13.24 7.74
CA ILE A 182 -1.26 -12.22 6.78
C ILE A 182 -2.43 -11.41 7.35
N ASN A 183 -3.46 -12.07 7.86
CA ASN A 183 -4.68 -11.43 8.35
C ASN A 183 -4.48 -10.60 9.62
N ASN A 184 -3.42 -10.89 10.40
CA ASN A 184 -3.08 -10.15 11.62
C ASN A 184 -2.11 -8.99 11.38
N ILE A 185 -1.67 -8.76 10.14
CA ILE A 185 -0.89 -7.57 9.81
C ILE A 185 -1.84 -6.36 9.74
N GLU A 186 -1.78 -5.52 10.78
CA GLU A 186 -2.69 -4.39 10.99
C GLU A 186 -2.76 -3.46 9.78
N ILE A 187 -1.64 -3.20 9.11
CA ILE A 187 -1.59 -2.29 7.96
C ILE A 187 -2.39 -2.81 6.76
N PHE A 188 -2.56 -4.13 6.60
CA PHE A 188 -3.39 -4.70 5.53
C PHE A 188 -4.87 -4.56 5.87
N LYS A 189 -5.25 -4.87 7.11
CA LYS A 189 -6.61 -4.65 7.62
C LYS A 189 -7.04 -3.19 7.47
N LEU A 190 -6.19 -2.27 7.90
CA LEU A 190 -6.46 -0.83 7.84
C LEU A 190 -6.57 -0.32 6.40
N GLN A 191 -5.75 -0.83 5.47
CA GLN A 191 -5.90 -0.52 4.03
C GLN A 191 -7.22 -1.06 3.47
N TRP A 192 -7.59 -2.29 3.82
CA TRP A 192 -8.81 -2.92 3.33
C TRP A 192 -10.08 -2.22 3.81
N GLU A 193 -10.18 -1.96 5.11
CA GLU A 193 -11.33 -1.27 5.73
C GLU A 193 -11.53 0.16 5.20
N ASN A 194 -10.48 0.77 4.65
CA ASN A 194 -10.51 2.12 4.12
C ASN A 194 -10.32 2.17 2.60
N LYS A 195 -10.46 1.03 1.91
CA LYS A 195 -10.17 0.89 0.47
C LYS A 195 -10.82 1.96 -0.40
N VAL A 196 -12.12 2.21 -0.19
CA VAL A 196 -12.88 3.20 -0.97
C VAL A 196 -12.21 4.59 -0.92
N PHE A 197 -11.79 5.04 0.27
CA PHE A 197 -11.13 6.34 0.43
C PHE A 197 -9.74 6.36 -0.22
N LEU A 198 -8.98 5.27 -0.06
CA LEU A 198 -7.64 5.15 -0.63
C LEU A 198 -7.66 5.14 -2.15
N ASP A 199 -8.63 4.45 -2.74
CA ASP A 199 -8.79 4.38 -4.20
C ASP A 199 -9.17 5.76 -4.76
N ILE A 200 -10.09 6.49 -4.11
CA ILE A 200 -10.43 7.87 -4.49
C ILE A 200 -9.18 8.76 -4.43
N LEU A 201 -8.43 8.72 -3.34
CA LEU A 201 -7.22 9.53 -3.17
C LEU A 201 -6.14 9.16 -4.20
N ARG A 202 -5.95 7.87 -4.48
CA ARG A 202 -4.95 7.40 -5.45
C ARG A 202 -5.28 7.89 -6.85
N THR A 203 -6.52 7.68 -7.29
CA THR A 203 -6.97 8.05 -8.64
C THR A 203 -6.99 9.56 -8.85
N ASN A 204 -7.43 10.33 -7.85
CA ASN A 204 -7.75 11.74 -8.06
C ASN A 204 -6.72 12.71 -7.47
N VAL A 205 -5.86 12.27 -6.54
CA VAL A 205 -4.85 13.15 -5.90
C VAL A 205 -3.43 12.68 -6.19
N GLY A 206 -3.19 11.36 -6.18
CA GLY A 206 -1.91 10.73 -6.49
C GLY A 206 -1.35 9.89 -5.33
N ASP A 207 -0.30 9.11 -5.61
CA ASP A 207 0.17 8.01 -4.75
C ASP A 207 0.61 8.40 -3.34
N LYS A 208 1.02 9.65 -3.12
CA LYS A 208 1.39 10.14 -1.79
C LYS A 208 0.19 10.32 -0.86
N ALA A 209 -0.99 10.62 -1.40
CA ALA A 209 -2.18 10.91 -0.59
C ALA A 209 -2.70 9.67 0.16
N PRO A 210 -2.86 8.49 -0.47
CA PRO A 210 -3.17 7.25 0.24
C PRO A 210 -2.17 6.93 1.36
N PHE A 211 -0.86 7.11 1.12
CA PHE A 211 0.15 6.87 2.14
C PHE A 211 -0.02 7.78 3.37
N ASN A 212 -0.24 9.07 3.15
CA ASN A 212 -0.49 10.03 4.23
C ASN A 212 -1.77 9.71 5.01
N PHE A 213 -2.83 9.26 4.31
CA PHE A 213 -4.08 8.86 4.94
C PHE A 213 -3.90 7.60 5.81
N ILE A 214 -3.16 6.60 5.33
CA ILE A 214 -2.80 5.42 6.12
C ILE A 214 -1.98 5.80 7.36
N LYS A 215 -0.96 6.63 7.19
CA LYS A 215 -0.13 7.11 8.30
C LYS A 215 -0.95 7.85 9.35
N LEU A 216 -1.92 8.65 8.93
CA LEU A 216 -2.87 9.32 9.81
C LEU A 216 -3.70 8.30 10.62
N LEU A 217 -4.27 7.30 9.95
CA LEU A 217 -5.09 6.28 10.59
C LEU A 217 -4.29 5.41 11.60
N GLN A 218 -3.03 5.08 11.31
CA GLN A 218 -2.17 4.34 12.23
C GLN A 218 -1.89 5.10 13.54
N ASN A 219 -1.91 6.43 13.49
CA ASN A 219 -1.54 7.29 14.61
C ASN A 219 -2.72 8.04 15.23
N LYS A 220 -3.96 7.75 14.79
CA LYS A 220 -5.16 8.52 15.14
C LYS A 220 -5.50 8.48 16.64
N ASP A 221 -5.13 7.40 17.32
CA ASP A 221 -5.42 7.17 18.73
C ASP A 221 -4.26 7.57 19.66
N SER A 222 -3.20 8.17 19.12
CA SER A 222 -2.10 8.68 19.93
C SER A 222 -2.54 9.85 20.81
N ASN A 223 -2.12 9.81 22.08
CA ASN A 223 -2.31 10.91 23.03
C ASN A 223 -1.06 11.80 23.15
N ASP A 224 0.01 11.52 22.39
CA ASP A 224 1.19 12.39 22.34
C ASP A 224 0.85 13.69 21.59
N PRO A 225 0.99 14.88 22.23
CA PRO A 225 0.72 16.16 21.60
C PRO A 225 1.48 16.39 20.30
N VAL A 226 2.72 15.89 20.17
CA VAL A 226 3.52 16.03 18.95
C VAL A 226 2.86 15.24 17.82
N GLN A 227 2.44 14.01 18.10
CA GLN A 227 1.75 13.17 17.13
C GLN A 227 0.35 13.71 16.78
N ILE A 228 -0.39 14.27 17.73
CA ILE A 228 -1.68 14.94 17.49
C ILE A 228 -1.49 16.11 16.52
N SER A 229 -0.50 16.98 16.76
CA SER A 229 -0.19 18.10 15.87
C SER A 229 0.24 17.63 14.48
N ALA A 230 1.06 16.57 14.40
CA ALA A 230 1.44 15.95 13.12
C ALA A 230 0.22 15.39 12.36
N ASN A 231 -0.74 14.78 13.05
CA ASN A 231 -1.98 14.28 12.45
C ASN A 231 -2.80 15.44 11.86
N PHE A 232 -2.92 16.59 12.54
CA PHE A 232 -3.56 17.77 11.97
C PHE A 232 -2.85 18.30 10.73
N GLY A 233 -1.51 18.26 10.72
CA GLY A 233 -0.73 18.55 9.52
C GLY A 233 -1.10 17.63 8.35
N LEU A 234 -1.22 16.31 8.59
CA LEU A 234 -1.61 15.34 7.56
C LEU A 234 -3.05 15.58 7.05
N ILE A 235 -4.01 15.81 7.95
CA ILE A 235 -5.41 16.09 7.59
C ILE A 235 -5.48 17.35 6.72
N ARG A 236 -4.82 18.44 7.14
CA ARG A 236 -4.78 19.70 6.38
C ARG A 236 -4.20 19.49 4.99
N ASN A 237 -3.05 18.82 4.90
CA ASN A 237 -2.37 18.59 3.62
C ASN A 237 -3.25 17.77 2.65
N LEU A 238 -3.97 16.77 3.16
CA LEU A 238 -4.93 16.00 2.36
C LEU A 238 -6.05 16.90 1.85
N LEU A 239 -6.64 17.73 2.72
CA LEU A 239 -7.69 18.67 2.31
C LEU A 239 -7.17 19.68 1.28
N GLU A 240 -5.99 20.26 1.49
CA GLU A 240 -5.38 21.22 0.56
C GLU A 240 -5.14 20.61 -0.81
N ASN A 241 -4.66 19.36 -0.87
CA ASN A 241 -4.46 18.65 -2.14
C ASN A 241 -5.79 18.39 -2.86
N ILE A 242 -6.84 17.98 -2.14
CA ILE A 242 -8.19 17.81 -2.68
C ILE A 242 -8.70 19.13 -3.27
N LEU A 243 -8.65 20.21 -2.49
CA LEU A 243 -9.11 21.53 -2.91
C LEU A 243 -8.29 22.08 -4.08
N THR A 244 -6.99 21.81 -4.12
CA THR A 244 -6.11 22.22 -5.22
C THR A 244 -6.51 21.51 -6.52
N LYS A 245 -6.81 20.20 -6.46
CA LYS A 245 -7.30 19.45 -7.61
C LYS A 245 -8.63 20.00 -8.12
N ILE A 246 -9.59 20.24 -7.22
CA ILE A 246 -10.89 20.85 -7.58
C ILE A 246 -10.68 22.22 -8.22
N ALA A 247 -9.86 23.09 -7.61
CA ALA A 247 -9.64 24.45 -8.10
C ALA A 247 -9.02 24.47 -9.50
N LYS A 248 -8.09 23.54 -9.78
CA LYS A 248 -7.47 23.42 -11.10
C LYS A 248 -8.44 22.84 -12.14
N GLU A 249 -9.14 21.75 -11.83
CA GLU A 249 -9.99 21.07 -12.81
C GLU A 249 -11.30 21.80 -13.11
N LYS A 250 -11.81 22.58 -12.16
CA LYS A 250 -13.05 23.35 -12.31
C LYS A 250 -12.79 24.83 -12.60
N ASN A 251 -11.54 25.19 -12.96
CA ASN A 251 -11.12 26.54 -13.36
C ASN A 251 -11.54 27.61 -12.34
N ALA A 252 -11.05 27.48 -11.10
CA ALA A 252 -11.39 28.41 -10.03
C ALA A 252 -11.01 29.87 -10.39
N PRO A 253 -11.76 30.87 -9.87
CA PRO A 253 -11.41 32.28 -10.02
C PRO A 253 -10.02 32.60 -9.47
N GLU A 254 -9.35 33.62 -10.02
CA GLU A 254 -7.97 33.98 -9.62
C GLU A 254 -7.81 34.25 -8.12
N VAL A 255 -8.83 34.78 -7.45
CA VAL A 255 -8.84 35.02 -5.99
C VAL A 255 -8.64 33.73 -5.17
N CYS A 256 -8.89 32.56 -5.76
CA CYS A 256 -8.64 31.27 -5.11
C CYS A 256 -7.16 30.89 -5.06
N PHE A 257 -6.29 31.60 -5.77
CA PHE A 257 -4.86 31.32 -5.86
C PHE A 257 -4.04 32.42 -5.17
N ASN A 258 -2.85 32.04 -4.70
CA ASN A 258 -1.93 32.99 -4.08
C ASN A 258 -1.34 33.92 -5.16
N GLU A 259 -1.41 35.23 -4.94
CA GLU A 259 -0.92 36.24 -5.89
C GLU A 259 0.58 36.08 -6.21
N LYS A 260 1.39 35.65 -5.24
CA LYS A 260 2.84 35.46 -5.40
C LYS A 260 3.20 34.11 -5.99
N ASN A 261 2.34 33.11 -5.83
CA ASN A 261 2.53 31.78 -6.38
C ASN A 261 1.18 31.22 -6.83
N LYS A 262 0.85 31.41 -8.11
CA LYS A 262 -0.43 30.96 -8.68
C LYS A 262 -0.60 29.42 -8.67
N GLU A 263 0.44 28.65 -8.37
CA GLU A 263 0.31 27.19 -8.19
C GLU A 263 -0.28 26.80 -6.83
N GLN A 264 -0.22 27.71 -5.85
CA GLN A 264 -0.72 27.50 -4.50
C GLN A 264 -2.12 28.10 -4.33
N ILE A 265 -3.03 27.35 -3.73
CA ILE A 265 -4.38 27.84 -3.42
C ILE A 265 -4.42 28.61 -2.09
N VAL A 266 -5.37 29.52 -1.98
CA VAL A 266 -5.82 30.08 -0.70
C VAL A 266 -7.04 29.28 -0.27
N MET A 267 -6.86 28.25 0.57
CA MET A 267 -7.92 27.29 0.94
C MET A 267 -9.23 27.96 1.35
N GLY A 268 -9.19 29.05 2.12
CA GLY A 268 -10.39 29.78 2.54
C GLY A 268 -11.21 30.33 1.38
N ASN A 269 -10.54 30.83 0.35
CA ASN A 269 -11.19 31.39 -0.84
C ASN A 269 -11.77 30.28 -1.70
N VAL A 270 -11.07 29.15 -1.82
CA VAL A 270 -11.60 27.95 -2.51
C VAL A 270 -12.85 27.42 -1.82
N ILE A 271 -12.83 27.27 -0.49
CA ILE A 271 -13.99 26.80 0.29
C ILE A 271 -15.17 27.77 0.12
N TYR A 272 -14.93 29.07 0.22
CA TYR A 272 -15.97 30.08 0.00
C TYR A 272 -16.57 29.98 -1.40
N TRP A 273 -15.72 29.89 -2.43
CA TRP A 273 -16.16 29.76 -3.82
C TRP A 273 -17.03 28.52 -4.04
N ILE A 274 -16.59 27.35 -3.56
CA ILE A 274 -17.32 26.08 -3.68
C ILE A 274 -18.68 26.11 -2.96
N THR A 275 -18.76 26.81 -1.83
CA THR A 275 -19.92 26.79 -0.92
C THR A 275 -20.86 27.98 -1.11
N LYS A 276 -20.53 28.92 -2.01
CA LYS A 276 -21.38 30.05 -2.38
C LYS A 276 -22.65 29.53 -3.07
N GLU A 277 -23.79 30.13 -2.74
CA GLU A 277 -25.13 29.66 -3.13
C GLU A 277 -25.27 29.38 -4.64
N GLU A 278 -24.72 30.26 -5.48
CA GLU A 278 -24.72 30.10 -6.95
C GLU A 278 -23.95 28.86 -7.45
N ASN A 279 -22.97 28.38 -6.67
CA ASN A 279 -22.09 27.27 -7.03
C ASN A 279 -22.48 25.96 -6.32
N GLN A 280 -23.37 26.00 -5.32
CA GLN A 280 -23.71 24.82 -4.51
C GLN A 280 -24.22 23.65 -5.35
N LYS A 281 -25.05 23.93 -6.37
CA LYS A 281 -25.55 22.88 -7.28
C LYS A 281 -24.43 22.27 -8.12
N GLN A 282 -23.48 23.08 -8.59
CA GLN A 282 -22.36 22.63 -9.41
C GLN A 282 -21.41 21.71 -8.62
N PHE A 283 -21.12 22.07 -7.36
CA PHE A 283 -20.22 21.29 -6.51
C PHE A 283 -20.94 20.29 -5.61
N ALA A 284 -22.27 20.18 -5.72
CA ALA A 284 -23.10 19.45 -4.77
C ALA A 284 -22.74 19.73 -3.30
N SER A 285 -22.37 20.99 -3.00
CA SER A 285 -21.97 21.38 -1.66
C SER A 285 -23.22 21.69 -0.84
N ASN A 286 -23.36 21.03 0.31
CA ASN A 286 -24.43 21.25 1.27
C ASN A 286 -23.85 21.81 2.59
N SER A 287 -24.71 22.02 3.59
CA SER A 287 -24.28 22.53 4.89
C SER A 287 -23.27 21.63 5.59
N ILE A 288 -23.38 20.30 5.44
CA ILE A 288 -22.48 19.32 6.05
C ILE A 288 -21.07 19.49 5.48
N ILE A 289 -20.93 19.39 4.15
CA ILE A 289 -19.64 19.54 3.48
C ILE A 289 -19.04 20.91 3.76
N LYS A 290 -19.84 21.97 3.70
CA LYS A 290 -19.39 23.32 4.02
C LYS A 290 -18.77 23.38 5.43
N ASN A 291 -19.47 22.85 6.42
CA ASN A 291 -18.99 22.89 7.80
C ASN A 291 -17.71 22.08 7.96
N PHE A 292 -17.66 20.83 7.46
CA PHE A 292 -16.48 19.98 7.53
C PHE A 292 -15.24 20.62 6.88
N LEU A 293 -15.41 21.29 5.72
CA LEU A 293 -14.32 22.01 5.07
C LEU A 293 -13.77 23.15 5.95
N TYR A 294 -14.65 23.91 6.59
CA TYR A 294 -14.23 25.00 7.49
C TYR A 294 -13.65 24.47 8.80
N ASP A 295 -14.25 23.44 9.39
CA ASP A 295 -13.83 22.83 10.65
C ASP A 295 -12.41 22.26 10.52
N ILE A 296 -12.16 21.41 9.52
CA ILE A 296 -10.82 20.90 9.24
C ILE A 296 -9.82 22.04 9.02
N LYS A 297 -10.16 23.01 8.15
CA LYS A 297 -9.27 24.14 7.85
C LYS A 297 -8.90 24.89 9.13
N GLN A 298 -9.88 25.22 9.97
CA GLN A 298 -9.68 26.06 11.14
C GLN A 298 -8.92 25.30 12.23
N VAL A 299 -9.42 24.14 12.65
CA VAL A 299 -8.79 23.33 13.71
C VAL A 299 -7.36 22.95 13.32
N CYS A 300 -7.11 22.54 12.09
CA CYS A 300 -5.76 22.17 11.69
C CYS A 300 -4.83 23.39 11.51
N SER A 301 -5.35 24.58 11.16
CA SER A 301 -4.56 25.82 11.18
C SER A 301 -4.08 26.14 12.59
N ASP A 302 -5.02 26.09 13.54
CA ASP A 302 -4.83 26.56 14.91
C ASP A 302 -3.90 25.63 15.71
N PHE A 303 -3.97 24.32 15.47
CA PHE A 303 -3.24 23.31 16.25
C PHE A 303 -2.18 22.50 15.48
N GLY A 304 -2.15 22.59 14.13
CA GLY A 304 -1.23 21.82 13.29
C GLY A 304 -0.15 22.64 12.59
N SER A 305 -0.44 23.89 12.19
CA SER A 305 0.48 24.69 11.35
C SER A 305 1.15 25.86 12.08
N HIS A 306 0.56 26.35 13.17
CA HIS A 306 1.06 27.51 13.91
C HIS A 306 1.24 27.17 15.39
N ASN A 307 2.27 26.37 15.71
CA ASN A 307 2.61 26.12 17.11
C ASN A 307 3.14 27.39 17.78
N LYS A 308 2.40 27.88 18.77
CA LYS A 308 2.94 28.41 20.04
C LYS A 308 1.80 28.57 21.03
N SER A 309 1.72 27.61 21.95
CA SER A 309 1.46 27.85 23.38
C SER A 309 0.90 29.23 23.71
N GLN A 310 -0.43 29.37 23.74
CA GLN A 310 -1.06 30.43 24.51
C GLN A 310 -2.01 29.80 25.51
N SER A 311 -1.47 29.72 26.73
CA SER A 311 -2.15 29.56 28.01
C SER A 311 -3.64 29.94 27.98
N GLY A 312 -4.52 28.95 28.14
CA GLY A 312 -5.91 29.15 28.58
C GLY A 312 -7.01 28.43 27.80
N SER A 313 -6.75 27.88 26.61
CA SER A 313 -7.77 27.24 25.77
C SER A 313 -7.75 25.70 25.81
N PHE A 314 -8.88 25.10 25.41
CA PHE A 314 -9.06 23.65 25.26
C PHE A 314 -7.99 23.06 24.34
N LEU A 315 -7.31 21.99 24.79
CA LEU A 315 -6.34 21.27 23.98
C LEU A 315 -7.02 20.12 23.22
N PRO A 316 -6.71 19.96 21.92
CA PRO A 316 -7.21 18.84 21.14
C PRO A 316 -6.73 17.51 21.71
N THR A 317 -7.55 16.48 21.53
CA THR A 317 -7.26 15.10 21.94
C THR A 317 -7.28 14.17 20.73
N SER A 318 -6.97 12.89 20.94
CA SER A 318 -7.21 11.83 19.95
C SER A 318 -8.67 11.77 19.47
N ASN A 319 -9.64 12.17 20.30
CA ASN A 319 -11.05 12.28 19.88
C ASN A 319 -11.24 13.42 18.85
N THR A 320 -10.54 14.54 18.99
CA THR A 320 -10.56 15.63 18.01
C THR A 320 -9.99 15.16 16.68
N VAL A 321 -8.87 14.41 16.71
CA VAL A 321 -8.27 13.81 15.51
C VAL A 321 -9.24 12.84 14.83
N ASN A 322 -9.85 11.92 15.60
CA ASN A 322 -10.81 10.97 15.06
C ASN A 322 -12.04 11.67 14.46
N ALA A 323 -12.57 12.73 15.09
CA ALA A 323 -13.68 13.52 14.54
C ALA A 323 -13.32 14.10 13.15
N LEU A 324 -12.17 14.76 13.02
CA LEU A 324 -11.72 15.31 11.75
C LEU A 324 -11.41 14.24 10.69
N ILE A 325 -11.02 13.02 11.09
CA ILE A 325 -10.87 11.90 10.17
C ILE A 325 -12.22 11.49 9.58
N PHE A 326 -13.29 11.47 10.37
CA PHE A 326 -14.63 11.18 9.86
C PHE A 326 -15.12 12.26 8.89
N GLU A 327 -14.92 13.53 9.24
CA GLU A 327 -15.22 14.66 8.34
C GLU A 327 -14.43 14.57 7.03
N LEU A 328 -13.13 14.23 7.11
CA LEU A 328 -12.26 14.07 5.95
C LEU A 328 -12.72 12.92 5.06
N LYS A 329 -13.20 11.81 5.64
CA LYS A 329 -13.76 10.68 4.88
C LYS A 329 -14.97 11.10 4.05
N ASP A 330 -15.88 11.88 4.63
CA ASP A 330 -17.04 12.41 3.90
C ASP A 330 -16.63 13.38 2.80
N ILE A 331 -15.62 14.22 3.05
CA ILE A 331 -15.03 15.10 2.03
C ILE A 331 -14.40 14.29 0.89
N ILE A 332 -13.70 13.18 1.17
CA ILE A 332 -13.12 12.32 0.14
C ILE A 332 -14.21 11.70 -0.74
N ILE A 333 -15.31 11.22 -0.16
CA ILE A 333 -16.46 10.68 -0.92
C ILE A 333 -17.09 11.77 -1.78
N TRP A 334 -17.36 12.94 -1.21
CA TRP A 334 -17.91 14.09 -1.91
C TRP A 334 -17.01 14.55 -3.07
N PHE A 335 -15.69 14.55 -2.86
CA PHE A 335 -14.72 14.89 -3.88
C PHE A 335 -14.80 13.95 -5.09
N CYS A 336 -14.95 12.64 -4.87
CA CYS A 336 -15.16 11.68 -5.96
C CYS A 336 -16.42 11.99 -6.78
N TYR A 337 -17.48 12.48 -6.13
CA TYR A 337 -18.71 12.85 -6.82
C TYR A 337 -18.52 14.07 -7.74
N ILE A 338 -17.71 15.06 -7.33
CA ILE A 338 -17.51 16.28 -8.12
C ILE A 338 -16.65 16.06 -9.37
N LEU A 339 -15.74 15.09 -9.31
CA LEU A 339 -14.80 14.82 -10.41
C LEU A 339 -15.34 13.87 -11.48
N LYS A 340 -16.48 13.22 -11.21
CA LYS A 340 -17.30 12.59 -12.26
C LYS A 340 -17.96 13.68 -13.10
#